data_AF-A0A371PK73-F1
#
_entry.id   AF-A0A371PK73-F1
#
_cell.length_a   1.000
_cell.length_b   1.000
_cell.length_c   1.000
_cell.angle_alpha   90.00
_cell.angle_beta   90.00
_cell.angle_gamma   90.00
#
_symmetry.space_group_name_H-M   'P 1'
#
loop_
_entity.id
_entity.type
_entity.pdbx_description
1 polymer ?
#
loop_
_entity_poly.entity_id
_entity_poly.type
_entity_poly.pdbx_seq_one_letter_code
_entity_poly.pdbx_strand_id
1 'polypeptide(L)' 'MVSEEQLETYRQSGETVRVERDEMEINDVLGIVVAWDETSVLVRKRSRRVVKLSRTYRYVPISEERMSSPSV' A
#
# COMPACT_ATOMS: atom_id res chain seq x y z
N MET A 1 -1.70 0.35 12.34
CA MET A 1 -2.94 0.22 11.56
C MET A 1 -3.09 1.45 10.71
N VAL A 2 -3.37 1.32 9.41
CA VAL A 2 -3.48 2.47 8.49
C VAL A 2 -4.79 3.25 8.70
N SER A 3 -4.70 4.57 8.79
CA SER A 3 -5.84 5.47 9.02
C SER A 3 -6.74 5.60 7.80
N GLU A 4 -8.02 5.91 7.99
CA GLU A 4 -8.96 6.12 6.88
C GLU A 4 -8.56 7.30 6.00
N GLU A 5 -8.12 8.41 6.59
CA GLU A 5 -7.63 9.59 5.86
C GLU A 5 -6.45 9.27 4.95
N GLN A 6 -5.56 8.39 5.41
CA GLN A 6 -4.40 7.93 4.63
C GLN A 6 -4.82 7.02 3.47
N LEU A 7 -5.79 6.12 3.71
CA LEU A 7 -6.36 5.28 2.64
C LEU A 7 -7.14 6.08 1.61
N GLU A 8 -7.89 7.10 2.05
CA GLU A 8 -8.61 8.04 1.18
C GLU A 8 -7.61 8.81 0.31
N THR A 9 -6.51 9.29 0.89
CA THR A 9 -5.44 9.96 0.14
C THR A 9 -4.89 9.06 -0.98
N TYR A 10 -4.53 7.81 -0.66
CA TYR A 10 -4.03 6.85 -1.67
C TYR A 10 -5.06 6.52 -2.75
N ARG A 11 -6.34 6.49 -2.39
CA ARG A 11 -7.44 6.23 -3.33
C ARG A 11 -7.66 7.42 -4.27
N GLN A 12 -7.65 8.64 -3.74
CA GLN A 12 -7.83 9.87 -4.51
C GLN A 12 -6.63 10.14 -5.42
N SER A 13 -5.41 9.94 -4.92
CA SER A 13 -4.18 10.10 -5.72
C SER A 13 -4.03 9.01 -6.77
N GLY A 14 -4.58 7.82 -6.53
CA GLY A 14 -4.41 6.66 -7.40
C GLY A 14 -2.95 6.17 -7.45
N GLU A 15 -2.14 6.55 -6.47
CA GLU A 15 -0.73 6.17 -6.41
C GLU A 15 -0.56 4.68 -6.07
N THR A 16 0.55 4.11 -6.52
CA THR A 16 0.85 2.73 -6.17
C THR A 16 1.41 2.67 -4.76
N VAL A 17 0.80 1.85 -3.92
CA VAL A 17 1.25 1.53 -2.57
C VAL A 17 1.94 0.17 -2.56
N ARG A 18 2.99 0.06 -1.75
CA ARG A 18 3.60 -1.18 -1.28
C ARG A 18 2.98 -1.56 0.05
N VAL A 19 2.56 -2.81 0.15
CA VAL A 19 2.05 -3.39 1.39
C VAL A 19 3.02 -4.46 1.86
N GLU A 20 3.75 -4.14 2.92
CA GLU A 20 4.79 -4.99 3.50
C GLU A 20 4.14 -6.14 4.27
N ARG A 21 4.45 -7.39 3.90
CA ARG A 21 3.92 -8.61 4.52
C ARG A 21 5.05 -9.45 5.10
N ASP A 22 4.84 -9.94 6.33
CA ASP A 22 5.63 -11.03 6.94
C ASP A 22 7.16 -10.84 6.86
N GLU A 23 7.61 -9.58 6.90
CA GLU A 23 9.03 -9.15 6.87
C GLU A 23 9.84 -9.63 5.65
N MET A 24 9.18 -10.15 4.61
CA MET A 24 9.83 -10.67 3.40
C MET A 24 9.38 -9.90 2.16
N GLU A 25 10.31 -9.24 1.49
CA GLU A 25 10.04 -8.41 0.28
C GLU A 25 9.33 -9.20 -0.85
N ILE A 26 9.54 -10.51 -0.94
CA ILE A 26 8.87 -11.36 -1.95
C ILE A 26 7.34 -11.41 -1.75
N ASN A 27 6.87 -11.17 -0.53
CA ASN A 27 5.46 -11.19 -0.19
C ASN A 27 4.79 -9.82 -0.33
N ASP A 28 5.56 -8.78 -0.67
CA ASP A 28 5.04 -7.43 -0.81
C ASP A 28 4.01 -7.34 -1.92
N VAL A 29 2.92 -6.64 -1.61
CA VAL A 29 1.88 -6.36 -2.60
C VAL A 29 2.04 -4.94 -3.10
N LEU A 30 2.33 -4.81 -4.39
CA LEU A 30 2.30 -3.53 -5.09
C LEU A 30 0.97 -3.37 -5.84
N GLY A 31 0.26 -2.26 -5.59
CA GLY A 31 -0.98 -1.93 -6.28
C GLY A 31 -1.57 -0.62 -5.82
N ILE A 32 -2.78 -0.31 -6.26
CA ILE A 32 -3.50 0.91 -5.82
C ILE A 32 -4.61 0.53 -4.85
N VAL A 33 -4.89 1.39 -3.87
CA VAL A 33 -6.04 1.23 -2.97
C VAL A 33 -7.31 1.53 -3.75
N VAL A 34 -8.28 0.62 -3.71
CA VAL A 34 -9.56 0.80 -4.42
C VAL A 34 -10.77 0.85 -3.48
N ALA A 35 -10.67 0.21 -2.32
CA ALA A 35 -11.69 0.22 -1.27
C ALA A 35 -11.07 -0.30 0.04
N TRP A 36 -11.75 -0.05 1.17
CA TRP A 36 -11.40 -0.59 2.47
C TRP A 36 -12.65 -0.71 3.35
N ASP A 37 -12.54 -1.51 4.40
CA ASP A 37 -13.50 -1.65 5.49
C ASP A 37 -12.78 -1.42 6.84
N GLU A 38 -13.43 -1.68 7.96
CA GLU A 38 -12.87 -1.48 9.30
C GLU A 38 -11.61 -2.34 9.58
N THR A 39 -11.48 -3.48 8.89
CA THR A 39 -10.44 -4.48 9.13
C THR A 39 -9.46 -4.66 7.98
N SER A 40 -9.90 -4.34 6.77
CA SER A 40 -9.24 -4.79 5.54
C SER A 40 -9.18 -3.70 4.48
N VAL A 41 -8.19 -3.82 3.60
CA VAL A 41 -8.00 -2.95 2.42
C VAL A 41 -7.98 -3.81 1.17
N LEU A 42 -8.72 -3.37 0.16
CA LEU A 42 -8.68 -3.94 -1.19
C LEU A 42 -7.65 -3.18 -2.02
N VAL A 43 -6.65 -3.92 -2.50
CA VAL A 43 -5.59 -3.39 -3.36
C VAL A 43 -5.67 -4.06 -4.73
N ARG A 44 -5.73 -3.24 -5.78
CA ARG A 44 -5.70 -3.71 -7.17
C ARG A 44 -4.27 -3.72 -7.68
N LYS A 45 -3.74 -4.91 -7.95
CA LYS A 45 -2.39 -5.12 -8.52
C LYS A 45 -2.36 -4.72 -10.00
N ARG A 46 -1.17 -4.45 -10.53
CA ARG A 46 -0.95 -4.19 -11.98
C ARG A 46 -1.44 -5.33 -12.88
N SER A 47 -1.42 -6.57 -12.39
CA SER A 47 -2.01 -7.74 -13.05
C SER A 47 -3.55 -7.73 -13.14
N ARG A 48 -4.20 -6.64 -12.69
CA ARG A 48 -5.65 -6.46 -12.56
C ARG A 48 -6.33 -7.35 -11.52
N ARG A 49 -5.56 -8.16 -10.79
CA ARG A 49 -6.06 -8.94 -9.64
C ARG A 49 -6.29 -8.01 -8.46
N VAL A 50 -7.44 -8.17 -7.79
CA VAL A 50 -7.73 -7.51 -6.52
C VAL A 50 -7.39 -8.46 -5.38
N VAL A 51 -6.67 -7.97 -4.38
CA VAL A 51 -6.33 -8.74 -3.19
C VAL A 51 -6.84 -8.04 -1.95
N LYS A 52 -7.30 -8.84 -0.98
CA LYS A 52 -7.72 -8.37 0.34
C LYS A 52 -6.53 -8.47 1.31
N LEU A 53 -6.26 -7.38 1.99
CA LEU A 53 -5.13 -7.20 2.91
C LEU A 53 -5.65 -6.71 4.26
N SER A 54 -5.00 -7.11 5.34
CA SER A 54 -5.33 -6.59 6.67
C SER A 54 -4.86 -5.14 6.81
N ARG A 55 -5.65 -4.29 7.48
CA ARG A 55 -5.24 -2.92 7.86
C ARG A 55 -4.12 -2.86 8.88
N THR A 56 -3.76 -4.01 9.46
CA THR A 56 -2.61 -4.14 10.34
C THR A 56 -1.28 -4.09 9.60
N TYR A 57 -1.26 -4.39 8.30
CA TYR A 57 -0.05 -4.30 7.48
C TYR A 57 0.38 -2.85 7.28
N ARG A 58 1.65 -2.66 6.88
CA ARG A 58 2.23 -1.36 6.60
C ARG A 58 2.03 -1.00 5.13
N TYR A 59 1.43 0.17 4.90
CA TYR A 59 1.17 0.72 3.58
C TYR A 59 2.10 1.90 3.37
N VAL A 60 2.92 1.84 2.31
CA VAL A 60 3.90 2.87 1.98
C VAL A 60 3.76 3.19 0.50
N PRO A 61 3.67 4.46 0.10
CA PRO A 61 3.64 4.82 -1.31
C PRO A 61 4.96 4.42 -1.99
N ILE A 62 4.91 3.89 -3.21
CA ILE A 62 6.16 3.57 -3.95
C ILE A 62 6.91 4.83 -4.38
N SER A 63 6.21 5.97 -4.41
CA SER A 63 6.77 7.26 -4.80
C SER A 63 7.53 7.94 -3.67
N GLU A 64 7.33 7.52 -2.42
CA GLU A 64 8.42 7.59 -1.46
C GLU A 64 9.47 6.59 -1.97
N GLU A 65 10.37 7.11 -2.80
CA GLU A 65 11.74 6.59 -2.89
C GLU A 65 12.13 6.20 -1.47
N ARG A 66 12.72 5.00 -1.26
CA ARG A 66 13.42 4.74 0.01
C ARG A 66 14.22 6.01 0.23
N MET A 67 14.00 6.75 1.31
CA MET A 67 14.90 7.84 1.71
C MET A 67 16.25 7.18 2.09
N SER A 68 16.91 6.53 1.14
CA SER A 68 18.35 6.58 1.02
C SER A 68 18.60 8.02 0.64
N SER A 69 18.90 8.80 1.66
CA SER A 69 19.36 10.18 1.56
C SER A 69 20.20 10.36 0.29
N PRO A 70 20.01 11.43 -0.50
CA PRO A 70 21.11 11.86 -1.32
C PRO A 70 22.22 12.21 -0.33
N SER A 71 23.23 11.35 -0.27
CA SER A 71 24.53 11.79 0.23
C SER A 71 25.04 12.88 -0.70
N VAL A 72 25.70 13.85 -0.06
CA VAL A 72 26.43 15.02 -0.59
C VAL A 72 25.62 16.31 -0.59
#